data_AF-A0A2P4SB10-F1
#
_entry.id   AF-A0A2P4SB10-F1
#
_cell.length_a   1.000
_cell.length_b   1.000
_cell.length_c   1.000
_cell.angle_alpha   90.00
_cell.angle_beta   90.00
_cell.angle_gamma   90.00
#
_symmetry.space_group_name_H-M   'P 1'
#
loop_
_entity.id
_entity.type
_entity.pdbx_description
1 polymer ?
#
loop_
_entity_poly.entity_id
_entity_poly.type
_entity_poly.pdbx_seq_one_letter_code
_entity_poly.pdbx_strand_id
1 'polypeptide(L)'
;SDKYRYFAVLLRDRFDKNKDVKDMVKATELLRAGEEEFWANQHPQPYIFPDSPGGTSYERYEWYKVKQLEEETPADGPKTEALPPARKEGHLPPLWWHYVTRPREIPM
;
A
#
# COMPACT_ATOMS: atom_id res chain seq x y z
N SER A 1 12.83 -17.33 17.83
CA SER A 1 13.94 -17.77 16.97
C SER A 1 14.65 -16.55 16.42
N ASP A 2 15.94 -16.38 16.71
CA ASP A 2 16.71 -15.15 16.46
C ASP A 2 17.33 -15.05 15.04
N LYS A 3 17.15 -16.09 14.22
CA LYS A 3 17.77 -16.19 12.89
C LYS A 3 17.34 -15.06 11.95
N TYR A 4 16.04 -14.76 11.87
CA TYR A 4 15.52 -13.69 11.02
C TYR A 4 16.17 -12.35 11.37
N ARG A 5 16.17 -12.01 12.67
CA ARG A 5 16.70 -10.73 13.14
C ARG A 5 18.19 -10.58 12.85
N TYR A 6 18.96 -11.64 13.04
CA TYR A 6 20.37 -11.67 12.67
C TYR A 6 20.60 -11.33 11.19
N PHE A 7 19.95 -12.06 10.27
CA PHE A 7 20.12 -11.82 8.83
C PHE A 7 19.53 -10.48 8.36
N ALA A 8 18.45 -10.00 8.97
CA ALA A 8 17.87 -8.70 8.68
C ALA A 8 18.83 -7.55 9.01
N VAL A 9 19.56 -7.65 10.12
CA VAL A 9 20.59 -6.65 10.50
C VAL A 9 21.77 -6.68 9.52
N LEU A 10 22.24 -7.86 9.11
CA LEU A 10 23.29 -7.97 8.09
C LEU A 10 22.86 -7.38 6.74
N LEU A 11 21.62 -7.61 6.33
CA LEU A 11 21.08 -7.02 5.11
C LEU A 11 21.02 -5.50 5.21
N ARG A 12 20.57 -4.96 6.37
CA ARG A 12 20.54 -3.51 6.60
C ARG A 12 21.93 -2.88 6.52
N ASP A 13 22.95 -3.51 7.11
CA ASP A 13 24.34 -3.06 7.02
C ASP A 13 24.84 -2.98 5.56
N ARG A 14 24.45 -3.93 4.69
CA ARG A 14 24.76 -3.86 3.25
C ARG A 14 24.17 -2.63 2.57
N PHE A 15 22.93 -2.26 2.91
CA PHE A 15 22.31 -1.03 2.42
C PHE A 15 22.99 0.22 2.99
N ASP A 16 23.28 0.24 4.29
CA ASP A 16 23.89 1.39 4.96
C ASP A 16 25.29 1.71 4.42
N LYS A 17 26.06 0.70 3.97
CA LYS A 17 27.36 0.89 3.30
C LYS A 17 27.29 1.65 1.97
N ASN A 18 26.13 1.64 1.29
CA ASN A 18 25.94 2.26 -0.02
C ASN A 18 25.01 3.49 0.03
N LYS A 19 24.55 3.91 1.22
CA LYS A 19 23.58 5.02 1.36
C LYS A 19 24.09 6.38 0.88
N ASP A 20 25.41 6.60 0.93
CA ASP A 20 26.06 7.89 0.64
C ASP A 20 26.65 7.96 -0.78
N VAL A 21 26.25 7.04 -1.68
CA VAL A 21 26.65 7.07 -3.10
C VAL A 21 26.00 8.28 -3.79
N LYS A 22 26.83 9.23 -4.23
CA LYS A 22 26.37 10.47 -4.89
C LYS A 22 26.18 10.33 -6.40
N ASP A 23 26.85 9.36 -7.02
CA ASP A 23 26.73 9.08 -8.44
C ASP A 23 25.46 8.28 -8.71
N MET A 24 24.51 8.90 -9.40
CA MET A 24 23.21 8.31 -9.71
C MET A 24 23.30 7.14 -10.70
N VAL A 25 24.31 7.11 -11.57
CA VAL A 25 24.51 5.98 -12.50
C VAL A 25 24.91 4.75 -11.69
N LYS A 26 25.91 4.91 -10.83
CA LYS A 26 26.36 3.86 -9.90
C LYS A 26 25.24 3.41 -8.96
N ALA A 27 24.44 4.32 -8.44
CA ALA A 27 23.29 3.98 -7.58
C ALA A 27 22.27 3.12 -8.33
N THR A 28 21.99 3.43 -9.60
CA THR A 28 21.07 2.68 -10.45
C THR A 28 21.62 1.28 -10.77
N GLU A 29 22.93 1.17 -11.05
CA GLU A 29 23.58 -0.13 -11.26
C GLU A 29 23.52 -1.02 -10.02
N LEU A 30 23.78 -0.45 -8.84
CA LEU A 30 23.66 -1.16 -7.56
C LEU A 30 22.22 -1.60 -7.28
N LEU A 31 21.24 -0.76 -7.60
CA LEU A 31 19.81 -1.08 -7.47
C LEU A 31 19.45 -2.26 -8.38
N ARG A 32 19.83 -2.21 -9.65
CA ARG A 32 19.59 -3.31 -10.60
C ARG A 32 20.21 -4.63 -10.12
N ALA A 33 21.47 -4.60 -9.68
CA ALA A 33 22.14 -5.78 -9.15
C ALA A 33 21.44 -6.33 -7.89
N GLY A 34 20.93 -5.45 -7.03
CA GLY A 34 20.15 -5.83 -5.86
C GLY A 34 18.80 -6.47 -6.21
N GLU A 35 18.11 -5.95 -7.23
CA GLU A 35 16.85 -6.54 -7.75
C GLU A 35 17.08 -7.91 -8.38
N GLU A 36 18.18 -8.10 -9.13
CA GLU A 36 18.56 -9.40 -9.69
C GLU A 36 18.87 -10.44 -8.59
N GLU A 37 19.63 -10.05 -7.56
CA GLU A 37 19.89 -10.90 -6.39
C GLU A 37 18.59 -11.24 -5.64
N PHE A 38 17.70 -10.27 -5.46
CA PHE A 38 16.40 -10.50 -4.83
C PHE A 38 15.55 -11.46 -5.65
N TRP A 39 15.46 -11.25 -6.97
CA TRP A 39 14.65 -12.07 -7.86
C TRP A 39 15.10 -13.54 -7.87
N ALA A 40 16.40 -13.79 -7.87
CA ALA A 40 16.97 -15.14 -7.86
C ALA A 40 16.74 -15.88 -6.53
N ASN A 41 16.66 -15.14 -5.41
CA ASN A 41 16.61 -15.71 -4.06
C ASN A 41 15.24 -15.54 -3.36
N GLN A 42 14.24 -14.97 -4.04
CA GLN A 42 12.92 -14.79 -3.46
C GLN A 42 12.27 -16.15 -3.13
N HIS A 43 11.56 -16.21 -2.01
CA HIS A 43 10.87 -17.43 -1.62
C HIS A 43 9.64 -17.63 -2.52
N PRO A 44 9.40 -18.84 -3.07
CA PRO A 44 8.27 -19.09 -3.98
C PRO A 44 6.89 -18.79 -3.39
N GLN A 45 6.79 -18.90 -2.06
CA GLN A 45 5.58 -18.57 -1.31
C GLN A 45 5.93 -17.54 -0.23
N PRO A 46 5.92 -16.24 -0.55
CA PRO A 46 6.19 -15.21 0.44
C PRO A 46 5.08 -15.17 1.51
N TYR A 47 5.40 -14.66 2.68
CA TYR A 47 4.38 -14.34 3.68
C TYR A 47 3.63 -13.09 3.23
N ILE A 48 2.33 -13.25 2.96
CA ILE A 48 1.42 -12.17 2.57
C ILE A 48 0.45 -11.95 3.73
N PHE A 49 0.28 -10.69 4.15
CA PHE A 49 -0.69 -10.38 5.20
C PHE A 49 -2.10 -10.77 4.73
N PRO A 50 -2.97 -11.28 5.63
CA PRO A 50 -4.24 -11.85 5.21
C PRO A 50 -5.13 -10.90 4.40
N ASP A 51 -5.14 -9.62 4.75
CA ASP A 51 -5.94 -8.54 4.18
C ASP A 51 -5.29 -7.86 2.96
N SER A 52 -3.99 -8.08 2.72
CA SER A 52 -3.28 -7.54 1.56
C SER A 52 -3.65 -8.28 0.27
N PRO A 53 -3.47 -7.66 -0.92
CA PRO A 53 -3.66 -8.34 -2.20
C PRO A 53 -2.90 -9.68 -2.27
N GLY A 54 -3.60 -10.75 -2.64
CA GLY A 54 -3.05 -12.12 -2.64
C GLY A 54 -3.03 -12.82 -1.27
N GLY A 55 -3.49 -12.15 -0.21
CA GLY A 55 -3.67 -12.70 1.13
C GLY A 55 -4.91 -13.59 1.24
N THR A 56 -4.98 -14.41 2.29
CA THR A 56 -6.03 -15.41 2.48
C THR A 56 -7.41 -14.84 2.84
N SER A 57 -7.48 -13.58 3.25
CA SER A 57 -8.72 -12.85 3.54
C SER A 57 -8.89 -11.60 2.68
N TYR A 58 -8.12 -11.48 1.60
CA TYR A 58 -8.26 -10.40 0.65
C TYR A 58 -9.69 -10.38 0.10
N GLU A 59 -10.33 -9.20 0.08
CA GLU A 59 -11.72 -8.98 -0.37
C GLU A 59 -12.81 -9.81 0.34
N ARG A 60 -12.48 -10.51 1.45
CA ARG A 60 -13.41 -11.37 2.19
C ARG A 60 -14.72 -10.67 2.56
N TYR A 61 -14.67 -9.38 2.83
CA TYR A 61 -15.80 -8.58 3.30
C TYR A 61 -16.38 -7.64 2.25
N GLU A 62 -15.86 -7.65 1.01
CA GLU A 62 -16.21 -6.65 -0.01
C GLU A 62 -17.71 -6.65 -0.35
N TRP A 63 -18.33 -7.84 -0.38
CA TRP A 63 -19.78 -7.97 -0.58
C TRP A 63 -20.62 -7.20 0.46
N TYR A 64 -20.22 -7.24 1.72
CA TYR A 64 -20.93 -6.54 2.80
C TYR A 64 -20.70 -5.03 2.73
N LYS A 65 -19.54 -4.59 2.24
CA LYS A 65 -19.23 -3.18 2.01
C LYS A 65 -20.12 -2.58 0.92
N VAL A 66 -20.32 -3.30 -0.17
CA VAL A 66 -21.21 -2.86 -1.28
C VAL A 66 -22.63 -2.68 -0.77
N LYS A 67 -23.16 -3.64 0.01
CA LYS A 67 -24.49 -3.51 0.62
C LYS A 67 -24.60 -2.31 1.55
N GLN A 68 -23.63 -2.12 2.43
CA GLN A 68 -23.59 -0.94 3.31
C GLN A 68 -23.58 0.36 2.50
N LEU A 69 -22.83 0.41 1.39
CA LEU A 69 -22.78 1.57 0.52
C LEU A 69 -24.14 1.86 -0.15
N GLU A 70 -24.79 0.83 -0.70
CA GLU A 70 -26.11 0.94 -1.34
C GLU A 70 -27.19 1.40 -0.35
N GLU A 71 -27.08 1.02 0.93
CA GLU A 71 -27.98 1.48 1.99
C GLU A 71 -27.69 2.93 2.43
N GLU A 72 -26.43 3.36 2.40
CA GLU A 72 -25.98 4.66 2.94
C GLU A 72 -25.92 5.80 1.89
N THR A 73 -25.90 5.53 0.58
CA THR A 73 -25.71 6.56 -0.46
C THR A 73 -26.86 6.70 -1.50
N PRO A 74 -27.23 7.93 -1.91
CA PRO A 74 -28.16 8.18 -3.03
C PRO A 74 -27.55 7.87 -4.41
N ALA A 75 -28.40 7.57 -5.41
CA ALA A 75 -28.01 6.98 -6.70
C ALA A 75 -27.14 7.84 -7.66
N ASP A 76 -26.93 9.13 -7.41
CA ASP A 76 -26.21 10.01 -8.35
C ASP A 76 -24.71 10.08 -7.97
N GLY A 77 -23.89 9.30 -8.66
CA GLY A 77 -22.44 9.15 -8.42
C GLY A 77 -21.58 10.12 -9.27
N PRO A 78 -20.43 10.59 -8.77
CA PRO A 78 -19.55 11.53 -9.45
C PRO A 78 -18.46 10.82 -10.28
N LYS A 79 -17.75 11.60 -11.10
CA LYS A 79 -17.11 11.13 -12.35
C LYS A 79 -15.61 11.43 -12.49
N THR A 80 -14.86 11.78 -11.42
CA THR A 80 -13.45 12.24 -11.54
C THR A 80 -12.56 12.02 -10.30
N GLU A 81 -11.24 11.85 -10.48
CA GLU A 81 -10.29 11.29 -9.48
C GLU A 81 -9.37 12.29 -8.73
N ALA A 82 -9.23 13.57 -9.12
CA ALA A 82 -8.29 14.50 -8.46
C ALA A 82 -9.00 15.68 -7.79
N LEU A 83 -8.76 15.89 -6.48
CA LEU A 83 -9.54 16.83 -5.67
C LEU A 83 -8.64 17.77 -4.86
N PRO A 84 -8.68 19.09 -5.11
CA PRO A 84 -7.95 20.06 -4.29
C PRO A 84 -8.58 20.16 -2.89
N PRO A 85 -7.82 20.54 -1.84
CA PRO A 85 -8.38 20.79 -0.51
C PRO A 85 -9.40 21.94 -0.51
N ALA A 86 -10.28 21.98 0.49
CA ALA A 86 -11.21 23.10 0.66
C ALA A 86 -10.45 24.42 0.82
N ARG A 87 -10.87 25.46 0.08
CA ARG A 87 -10.16 26.76 0.00
C ARG A 87 -10.75 27.86 0.87
N LYS A 88 -11.88 27.60 1.54
CA LYS A 88 -12.64 28.58 2.33
C LYS A 88 -13.15 27.94 3.62
N GLU A 89 -13.22 28.70 4.70
CA GLU A 89 -13.77 28.25 5.98
C GLU A 89 -15.24 27.84 5.81
N GLY A 90 -15.61 26.66 6.31
CA GLY A 90 -16.95 26.07 6.16
C GLY A 90 -17.22 25.32 4.86
N HIS A 91 -16.31 25.33 3.88
CA HIS A 91 -16.45 24.51 2.68
C HIS A 91 -15.84 23.11 2.89
N LEU A 92 -16.52 22.08 2.38
CA LEU A 92 -15.99 20.72 2.34
C LEU A 92 -15.14 20.52 1.08
N PRO A 93 -14.08 19.68 1.13
CA PRO A 93 -13.32 19.33 -0.06
C PRO A 93 -14.25 18.72 -1.13
N PRO A 94 -13.99 18.95 -2.43
CA PRO A 94 -14.73 18.27 -3.47
C PRO A 94 -14.58 16.74 -3.31
N LEU A 95 -15.65 15.99 -3.65
CA LEU A 95 -15.88 14.56 -3.39
C LEU A 95 -15.46 14.00 -2.01
N TRP A 96 -15.43 14.85 -0.97
CA TRP A 96 -15.20 14.43 0.43
C TRP A 96 -16.07 13.23 0.84
N TRP A 97 -17.28 13.15 0.28
CA TRP A 97 -18.23 12.09 0.56
C TRP A 97 -17.62 10.71 0.27
N HIS A 98 -16.88 10.50 -0.83
CA HIS A 98 -16.33 9.19 -1.17
C HIS A 98 -15.40 8.61 -0.10
N TYR A 99 -14.71 9.49 0.62
CA TYR A 99 -13.75 9.09 1.64
C TYR A 99 -14.41 8.99 3.01
N VAL A 100 -15.38 9.86 3.31
CA VAL A 100 -16.06 9.91 4.62
C VAL A 100 -17.21 8.90 4.71
N THR A 101 -17.89 8.62 3.61
CA THR A 101 -18.94 7.61 3.51
C THR A 101 -18.43 6.31 2.89
N ARG A 102 -17.11 6.11 2.82
CA ARG A 102 -16.56 4.82 2.38
C ARG A 102 -17.03 3.72 3.35
N PRO A 103 -17.45 2.56 2.86
CA PRO A 103 -17.80 1.44 3.73
C PRO A 103 -16.66 1.08 4.65
N ARG A 104 -17.00 0.53 5.82
CA ARG A 104 -15.98 0.09 6.78
C ARG A 104 -15.21 -1.10 6.21
N GLU A 105 -13.93 -1.24 6.56
CA GLU A 105 -13.15 -2.41 6.12
C GLU A 105 -13.73 -3.73 6.66
N ILE A 106 -14.31 -3.68 7.86
CA ILE A 106 -15.05 -4.78 8.49
C ILE A 106 -16.44 -4.24 8.87
N PRO A 107 -17.46 -4.43 8.01
CA PRO A 107 -18.85 -4.15 8.36
C PRO A 107 -19.32 -5.19 9.40
N MET A 108 -20.04 -4.73 10.44
CA MET A 108 -20.57 -5.59 11.53
C MET A 108 -21.64 -6.56 11.04
#